data_AF-A0AA40T471-F1
#
_entry.id   AF-A0AA40T471-F1
#
_cell.length_a   1.000
_cell.length_b   1.000
_cell.length_c   1.000
_cell.angle_alpha   90.00
_cell.angle_beta   90.00
_cell.angle_gamma   90.00
#
_symmetry.space_group_name_H-M   'P 1'
#
loop_
_entity.id
_entity.type
_entity.pdbx_description
1 polymer ?
#
loop_
_entity_poly.entity_id
_entity_poly.type
_entity_poly.pdbx_seq_one_letter_code
_entity_poly.pdbx_strand_id
1 'polypeptide(L)' 'MGQKIHPVGFRLGITQEHQSLWFADHNRYPELLQEDHKLRQYIEKKLGRLAQNNAGISEVRIERKADQIDLEVRT' A
#
# COMPACT_ATOMS: atom_id res chain seq x y z
N MET A 1 9.95 -1.73 31.60
CA MET A 1 10.14 -1.28 30.21
C MET A 1 9.32 -2.19 29.31
N GLY A 2 8.15 -1.74 28.86
CA GLY A 2 7.19 -2.56 28.11
C GLY A 2 7.27 -2.33 26.60
N GLN A 3 7.09 -3.39 25.83
CA GLN A 3 6.97 -3.30 24.38
C GLN A 3 5.65 -2.57 24.03
N LYS A 4 5.75 -1.49 23.24
CA LYS A 4 4.59 -0.75 22.74
C LYS A 4 4.18 -1.29 21.37
N ILE A 5 2.89 -1.34 21.12
CA ILE A 5 2.33 -1.80 19.84
C ILE A 5 2.43 -0.71 18.78
N HIS A 6 2.45 -1.10 17.51
CA HIS A 6 2.45 -0.14 16.41
C HIS A 6 1.07 0.57 16.31
N PRO A 7 1.00 1.91 16.41
CA PRO A 7 -0.27 2.62 16.54
C PRO A 7 -1.14 2.55 15.28
N VAL A 8 -0.54 2.44 14.09
CA VAL A 8 -1.29 2.25 12.82
C VAL A 8 -2.02 0.92 12.82
N GLY A 9 -1.33 -0.17 13.15
CA GLY A 9 -1.95 -1.49 13.20
C GLY A 9 -3.01 -1.59 14.29
N PHE A 10 -2.79 -0.92 15.43
CA PHE A 10 -3.76 -0.86 16.52
C PHE A 10 -5.07 -0.15 16.16
N ARG A 11 -5.04 0.80 15.21
CA ARG A 11 -6.22 1.58 14.77
C ARG A 11 -6.82 1.11 13.46
N LEU A 12 -6.24 0.07 12.85
CA LEU A 12 -6.67 -0.48 11.57
C LEU A 12 -8.08 -1.06 11.69
N GLY A 13 -9.00 -0.63 10.83
CA GLY A 13 -10.41 -1.03 10.85
C GLY A 13 -11.30 -0.25 11.82
N ILE A 14 -10.75 0.67 12.62
CA ILE A 14 -11.52 1.53 13.54
C ILE A 14 -11.44 3.00 13.09
N THR A 15 -10.22 3.54 13.04
CA THR A 15 -9.97 4.95 12.69
C THR A 15 -9.09 5.06 11.45
N GLN A 16 -8.28 4.05 11.15
CA GLN A 16 -7.49 3.98 9.93
C GLN A 16 -7.97 2.86 9.02
N GLU A 17 -8.05 3.15 7.73
CA GLU A 17 -8.41 2.21 6.67
C GLU A 17 -7.19 1.44 6.17
N HIS A 18 -7.46 0.35 5.45
CA HIS A 18 -6.41 -0.39 4.74
C HIS A 18 -5.90 0.41 3.55
N GLN A 19 -4.59 0.38 3.34
CA GLN A 19 -3.96 0.98 2.16
C GLN A 19 -4.17 0.16 0.89
N SER A 20 -4.46 -1.14 1.03
CA SER A 20 -4.83 -2.02 -0.09
C SER A 20 -6.26 -2.49 0.13
N LEU A 21 -7.15 -2.14 -0.79
CA LEU A 21 -8.59 -2.42 -0.74
C LEU A 21 -8.97 -3.33 -1.92
N TRP A 22 -8.88 -4.63 -1.67
CA TRP A 22 -9.26 -5.65 -2.66
C TRP A 22 -9.54 -6.99 -1.97
N PHE A 23 -10.20 -7.89 -2.69
CA PHE A 23 -10.50 -9.24 -2.24
C PHE A 23 -10.02 -10.26 -3.28
N ALA A 24 -9.56 -11.41 -2.82
CA ALA A 24 -9.18 -12.52 -3.68
C ALA A 24 -9.39 -13.87 -3.01
N ASP A 25 -9.57 -14.91 -3.82
CA ASP A 25 -9.60 -16.29 -3.35
C ASP A 25 -8.26 -16.67 -2.70
N HIS A 26 -8.31 -17.62 -1.75
CA HIS A 26 -7.16 -18.07 -0.99
C HIS A 26 -5.97 -18.50 -1.87
N ASN A 27 -6.25 -19.12 -3.01
CA ASN A 27 -5.23 -19.58 -3.96
C ASN A 27 -4.53 -18.43 -4.71
N ARG A 28 -5.24 -17.34 -4.97
CA ARG A 28 -4.72 -16.19 -5.74
C ARG A 28 -4.15 -15.09 -4.84
N TYR A 29 -4.56 -15.04 -3.57
CA TYR A 29 -4.13 -14.02 -2.62
C TYR A 29 -2.60 -13.87 -2.49
N PRO A 30 -1.78 -14.96 -2.40
CA PRO A 30 -0.34 -14.82 -2.26
C PRO A 30 0.33 -14.17 -3.47
N GLU A 31 -0.13 -14.51 -4.68
CA GLU A 31 0.40 -13.98 -5.93
C GLU A 31 0.10 -12.49 -6.06
N LEU A 32 -1.15 -12.09 -5.78
CA LEU A 32 -1.59 -10.70 -5.82
C LEU A 32 -0.88 -9.84 -4.76
N LEU A 33 -0.66 -10.39 -3.56
CA LEU A 33 0.09 -9.71 -2.51
C LEU A 33 1.55 -9.47 -2.92
N GLN A 34 2.18 -10.46 -3.57
CA GLN A 34 3.54 -10.32 -4.07
C GLN A 34 3.63 -9.26 -5.18
N GLU A 35 2.64 -9.21 -6.06
CA GLU A 35 2.54 -8.19 -7.10
C GLU A 35 2.37 -6.79 -6.49
N ASP A 36 1.48 -6.61 -5.51
CA ASP A 36 1.32 -5.35 -4.77
C ASP A 36 2.63 -4.88 -4.13
N HIS A 37 3.39 -5.80 -3.52
CA HIS A 37 4.67 -5.46 -2.91
C HIS A 37 5.69 -4.97 -3.95
N LYS A 38 5.79 -5.66 -5.09
CA LYS A 38 6.65 -5.24 -6.22
C LYS A 38 6.23 -3.89 -6.77
N LEU A 39 4.92 -3.64 -6.88
CA LEU A 39 4.37 -2.40 -7.37
C LEU A 39 4.73 -1.23 -6.45
N ARG A 40 4.56 -1.37 -5.13
CA ARG A 40 4.95 -0.37 -4.14
C ARG A 40 6.45 -0.06 -4.23
N GLN A 41 7.30 -1.09 -4.27
CA GLN A 41 8.74 -0.89 -4.43
C GLN A 41 9.10 -0.21 -5.75
N TYR A 42 8.40 -0.52 -6.83
CA TYR A 42 8.62 0.13 -8.13
C TYR A 42 8.22 1.60 -8.09
N ILE A 43 7.09 1.93 -7.48
CA ILE A 43 6.62 3.30 -7.28
C ILE A 43 7.60 4.07 -6.41
N GLU A 44 8.02 3.52 -5.27
CA GLU A 44 9.01 4.14 -4.39
C GLU A 44 10.36 4.33 -5.10
N LYS A 45 10.81 3.40 -5.93
CA LYS A 45 12.08 3.55 -6.68
C LYS A 45 11.97 4.54 -7.82
N LYS A 46 10.88 4.51 -8.57
CA LYS A 46 10.66 5.38 -9.75
C LYS A 46 10.33 6.79 -9.31
N LEU A 47 9.36 6.94 -8.42
CA LEU A 47 9.03 8.22 -7.82
C LEU A 47 10.13 8.68 -6.88
N GLY A 48 10.84 7.81 -6.15
CA GLY A 48 12.04 8.18 -5.39
C GLY A 48 13.18 8.71 -6.26
N ARG A 49 13.35 8.21 -7.49
CA ARG A 49 14.24 8.80 -8.50
C ARG A 49 13.74 10.14 -9.03
N LEU A 50 12.43 10.32 -9.20
CA LEU A 50 11.80 11.63 -9.49
C LEU A 50 11.79 12.57 -8.26
N ALA A 51 11.87 12.03 -7.05
CA ALA A 51 11.70 12.68 -5.76
C ALA A 51 13.01 12.95 -5.03
N GLN A 52 14.17 12.68 -5.65
CA GLN A 52 15.42 13.30 -5.17
C GLN A 52 15.31 14.84 -5.11
N ASN A 53 14.25 15.45 -5.65
CA ASN A 53 14.03 16.89 -5.54
C ASN A 53 12.66 17.42 -5.10
N ASN A 54 11.53 16.68 -4.91
CA ASN A 54 10.30 17.34 -4.35
C ASN A 54 8.99 16.54 -4.11
N ALA A 55 8.85 15.25 -4.45
CA ALA A 55 7.54 14.59 -4.29
C ALA A 55 7.42 13.93 -2.89
N GLY A 56 6.89 14.66 -1.91
CA GLY A 56 6.61 14.17 -0.57
C GLY A 56 5.43 13.20 -0.52
N ILE A 57 5.61 11.97 -0.99
CA ILE A 57 4.53 10.97 -1.02
C ILE A 57 4.11 10.63 0.42
N SER A 58 2.86 10.95 0.76
CA SER A 58 2.27 10.70 2.07
C SER A 58 1.62 9.32 2.16
N GLU A 59 0.94 8.86 1.11
CA GLU A 59 0.18 7.61 1.11
C GLU A 59 0.06 7.03 -0.30
N VAL A 60 0.12 5.70 -0.43
CA VAL A 60 -0.19 4.98 -1.67
C VAL A 60 -1.34 4.03 -1.37
N ARG A 61 -2.47 4.27 -2.02
CA ARG A 61 -3.65 3.41 -1.96
C ARG A 61 -3.76 2.56 -3.22
N ILE A 62 -4.03 1.27 -3.03
CA ILE A 62 -4.14 0.29 -4.10
C ILE A 62 -5.53 -0.33 -4.05
N GLU A 63 -6.29 -0.16 -5.11
CA GLU A 63 -7.59 -0.80 -5.31
C GLU A 63 -7.50 -1.75 -6.49
N ARG A 64 -7.97 -2.98 -6.32
CA ARG A 64 -8.04 -3.95 -7.43
C ARG A 64 -9.48 -4.26 -7.75
N LYS A 65 -9.87 -3.96 -8.98
CA LYS A 65 -11.10 -4.43 -9.64
C LYS A 65 -10.77 -5.69 -10.44
N ALA A 66 -11.79 -6.34 -11.01
CA ALA A 66 -11.62 -7.61 -11.71
C ALA A 66 -10.55 -7.55 -12.83
N ASP A 67 -10.53 -6.47 -13.61
CA ASP A 67 -9.63 -6.30 -14.75
C ASP A 67 -8.67 -5.10 -14.62
N GLN A 68 -8.81 -4.28 -13.57
CA GLN A 68 -8.09 -3.02 -13.45
C GLN A 68 -7.50 -2.84 -12.06
N ILE A 69 -6.28 -2.28 -12.00
CA ILE A 69 -5.63 -1.85 -10.78
C ILE A 69 -5.67 -0.32 -10.75
N ASP A 70 -6.36 0.23 -9.76
CA ASP A 70 -6.44 1.66 -9.51
C ASP A 70 -5.41 2.03 -8.44
N LEU A 71 -4.58 3.03 -8.75
CA LEU A 71 -3.49 3.50 -7.89
C LEU A 71 -3.73 4.97 -7.56
N GLU A 72 -3.98 5.26 -6.29
CA GLU A 72 -4.12 6.61 -5.78
C GLU A 72 -2.84 6.95 -4.99
N VAL A 73 -2.07 7.91 -5.50
CA VAL A 73 -0.86 8.42 -4.84
C VAL A 73 -1.17 9.78 -4.25
N ARG A 74 -1.05 9.90 -2.94
CA ARG A 74 -1.20 11.17 -2.21
C ARG A 74 0.18 11.73 -1.93
N THR A 75 0.42 12.95 -2.41
CA THR A 75 1.61 13.77 -2.18
C THR A 75 1.27 14.96 -1.31
#